data_AF-A0A410PSQ9-F1
#
_entry.id   AF-A0A410PSQ9-F1
#
_cell.length_a   1.000
_cell.length_b   1.000
_cell.length_c   1.000
_cell.angle_alpha   90.00
_cell.angle_beta   90.00
_cell.angle_gamma   90.00
#
_symmetry.space_group_name_H-M   'P 1'
#
loop_
_entity.id
_entity.type
_entity.pdbx_description
1 polymer ?
#
loop_
_entity_poly.entity_id
_entity_poly.type
_entity_poly.pdbx_seq_one_letter_code
_entity_poly.pdbx_strand_id
1 'polypeptide(L)'
;MKKKKRIIGILLMLSLVVGTSNAAFASEAGAGSSVKALPTKVIAYVKPEFAVQLNQKLQIFKDVKGQRVYPIVYNGNTYLPVRAISAMMDEDVQWDNYSKTVYIGKTLNNPNKSKVKKNDENKGAAQSVEPSDYLKPTWKSAQATVQIRPDITIMYDFEIQKFKDISGNRIYPLVYEGSTYLPIRSVSELMNEEIQWDDLNKTVVIGQEKETSESQKEETIYTKRLKTELEDAIELYDQANAKIVNLQKSTDSAMKVMLADSISADVRTAEQQTITINSMKRSKMTENEQAAQKALYDLAQISENYLLVLENIAYLSSSGKDYSMLSDTFVNFALDSQSKMNIARKLINAL
;
A
#
# COMPACT_ATOMS: atom_id res chain seq x y z
N MET A 1 -9.60 -6.71 -30.61
CA MET A 1 -10.13 -6.24 -29.31
C MET A 1 -9.92 -7.21 -28.13
N LYS A 2 -10.09 -8.54 -28.27
CA LYS A 2 -9.88 -9.50 -27.15
C LYS A 2 -8.42 -9.63 -26.65
N LYS A 3 -7.41 -9.48 -27.52
CA LYS A 3 -5.98 -9.51 -27.14
C LYS A 3 -5.52 -8.28 -26.35
N LYS A 4 -6.01 -7.07 -26.70
CA LYS A 4 -5.73 -5.83 -25.96
C LYS A 4 -6.20 -5.92 -24.49
N LYS A 5 -7.34 -6.57 -24.22
CA LYS A 5 -7.84 -6.83 -22.85
C LYS A 5 -7.05 -7.87 -22.04
N ARG A 6 -6.30 -8.78 -22.69
CA ARG A 6 -5.43 -9.76 -22.00
C ARG A 6 -4.14 -9.13 -21.48
N ILE A 7 -3.58 -8.16 -22.21
CA ILE A 7 -2.41 -7.37 -21.78
C ILE A 7 -2.78 -6.43 -20.61
N ILE A 8 -4.02 -5.91 -20.61
CA ILE A 8 -4.56 -4.99 -19.59
C ILE A 8 -4.70 -5.64 -18.20
N GLY A 9 -4.97 -6.95 -18.12
CA GLY A 9 -4.98 -7.67 -16.83
C GLY A 9 -3.60 -8.02 -16.31
N ILE A 10 -2.62 -8.18 -17.21
CA ILE A 10 -1.22 -8.50 -16.84
C ILE A 10 -0.53 -7.25 -16.28
N LEU A 11 -0.76 -6.07 -16.86
CA LEU A 11 -0.19 -4.79 -16.39
C LEU A 11 -0.65 -4.37 -14.98
N LEU A 12 -1.88 -4.72 -14.57
CA LEU A 12 -2.41 -4.52 -13.21
C LEU A 12 -2.05 -5.66 -12.24
N MET A 13 -1.67 -6.84 -12.77
CA MET A 13 -1.18 -7.97 -11.96
C MET A 13 0.34 -7.88 -11.72
N LEU A 14 1.08 -7.23 -12.63
CA LEU A 14 2.53 -7.16 -12.55
C LEU A 14 3.05 -6.10 -11.56
N SER A 15 2.30 -5.03 -11.32
CA SER A 15 2.60 -4.06 -10.26
C SER A 15 2.24 -4.59 -8.84
N LEU A 16 1.70 -5.81 -8.74
CA LEU A 16 1.07 -6.37 -7.53
C LEU A 16 1.61 -7.75 -7.11
N VAL A 17 2.68 -8.25 -7.73
CA VAL A 17 3.23 -9.61 -7.56
C VAL A 17 4.76 -9.44 -7.54
N VAL A 18 5.52 -9.44 -6.45
CA VAL A 18 5.51 -10.32 -5.27
C VAL A 18 6.27 -9.64 -4.12
N GLY A 19 5.57 -9.33 -3.02
CA GLY A 19 6.18 -9.24 -1.70
C GLY A 19 6.40 -10.63 -1.13
N THR A 20 7.57 -11.25 -1.37
CA THR A 20 8.06 -12.42 -0.62
C THR A 20 9.54 -12.26 -0.38
N SER A 21 9.90 -11.88 0.84
CA SER A 21 11.16 -12.32 1.42
C SER A 21 11.04 -13.80 1.78
N ASN A 22 12.05 -14.56 1.36
CA ASN A 22 12.38 -15.96 1.64
C ASN A 22 11.61 -17.05 0.88
N ALA A 23 12.09 -17.36 -0.33
CA ALA A 23 12.39 -18.74 -0.73
C ALA A 23 13.48 -18.71 -1.80
N ALA A 24 14.43 -19.65 -1.70
CA ALA A 24 15.59 -19.79 -2.54
C ALA A 24 15.24 -19.92 -4.03
N PHE A 25 16.18 -19.52 -4.89
CA PHE A 25 16.17 -19.81 -6.31
C PHE A 25 15.96 -21.32 -6.55
N ALA A 26 14.84 -21.67 -7.18
CA ALA A 26 14.70 -22.89 -7.95
C ALA A 26 14.08 -22.51 -9.29
N SER A 27 14.91 -22.57 -10.33
CA SER A 27 14.47 -22.54 -11.72
C SER A 27 13.63 -23.78 -11.98
N GLU A 28 12.33 -23.64 -12.20
CA GLU A 28 11.59 -24.62 -13.00
C GLU A 28 10.29 -24.04 -13.54
N ALA A 29 10.07 -24.29 -14.83
CA ALA A 29 8.87 -23.95 -15.56
C ALA A 29 7.65 -24.64 -14.91
N GLY A 30 6.75 -23.83 -14.37
CA GLY A 30 5.47 -24.29 -13.84
C GLY A 30 4.53 -23.12 -13.70
N ALA A 31 3.52 -23.06 -14.58
CA ALA A 31 2.37 -22.18 -14.46
C ALA A 31 1.57 -22.55 -13.19
N GLY A 32 2.04 -22.13 -12.02
CA GLY A 32 1.29 -22.14 -10.78
C GLY A 32 0.38 -20.93 -10.76
N SER A 33 -0.84 -21.06 -11.30
CA SER A 33 -1.91 -20.13 -10.91
C SER A 33 -2.05 -20.22 -9.40
N SER A 34 -1.69 -19.16 -8.68
CA SER A 34 -2.10 -18.98 -7.30
C SER A 34 -3.61 -18.88 -7.31
N VAL A 35 -4.30 -20.01 -7.07
CA VAL A 35 -5.75 -20.02 -6.91
C VAL A 35 -6.04 -19.23 -5.64
N LYS A 36 -6.37 -17.94 -5.79
CA LYS A 36 -6.90 -17.12 -4.70
C LYS A 36 -8.12 -17.86 -4.15
N ALA A 37 -8.05 -18.26 -2.88
CA ALA A 37 -9.11 -19.00 -2.23
C ALA A 37 -10.46 -18.28 -2.36
N LEU A 38 -11.51 -19.03 -2.65
CA LEU A 38 -12.83 -18.47 -2.94
C LEU A 38 -13.43 -17.75 -1.72
N PRO A 39 -14.20 -16.67 -1.94
CA PRO A 39 -14.97 -16.03 -0.89
C PRO A 39 -15.83 -17.04 -0.13
N THR A 40 -15.78 -17.00 1.20
CA THR A 40 -16.54 -17.92 2.05
C THR A 40 -17.45 -17.14 3.00
N LYS A 41 -18.72 -17.54 3.09
CA LYS A 41 -19.68 -16.96 4.03
C LYS A 41 -19.52 -17.62 5.41
N VAL A 42 -19.44 -16.81 6.45
CA VAL A 42 -19.31 -17.27 7.84
C VAL A 42 -20.18 -16.42 8.76
N ILE A 43 -20.47 -16.95 9.95
CA ILE A 43 -21.13 -16.19 11.02
C ILE A 43 -20.05 -15.47 11.83
N ALA A 44 -20.20 -14.16 11.97
CA ALA A 44 -19.41 -13.31 12.86
C ALA A 44 -20.34 -12.55 13.80
N TYR A 45 -19.76 -11.83 14.75
CA TYR A 45 -20.51 -11.08 15.75
C TYR A 45 -20.24 -9.59 15.60
N VAL A 46 -21.27 -8.81 15.28
CA VAL A 46 -21.21 -7.35 15.39
C VAL A 46 -21.22 -7.00 16.88
N LYS A 47 -20.30 -6.14 17.32
CA LYS A 47 -20.07 -5.78 18.72
C LYS A 47 -20.27 -4.28 18.98
N PRO A 48 -21.52 -3.80 19.05
CA PRO A 48 -21.82 -2.41 19.36
C PRO A 48 -21.29 -1.95 20.73
N GLU A 49 -21.16 -2.88 21.67
CA GLU A 49 -20.61 -2.65 23.00
C GLU A 49 -19.08 -2.53 23.03
N PHE A 50 -18.38 -2.83 21.91
CA PHE A 50 -16.93 -2.67 21.82
C PHE A 50 -16.60 -1.25 21.40
N ALA A 51 -15.87 -0.55 22.25
CA ALA A 51 -15.35 0.78 21.95
C ALA A 51 -13.91 0.69 21.41
N VAL A 52 -13.47 1.72 20.70
CA VAL A 52 -12.09 1.87 20.25
C VAL A 52 -11.62 3.25 20.68
N GLN A 53 -10.46 3.29 21.33
CA GLN A 53 -9.80 4.50 21.80
C GLN A 53 -8.47 4.62 21.08
N LEU A 54 -8.17 5.82 20.58
CA LEU A 54 -6.91 6.18 19.97
C LEU A 54 -6.44 7.49 20.59
N ASN A 55 -5.22 7.51 21.13
CA ASN A 55 -4.62 8.70 21.76
C ASN A 55 -5.58 9.34 22.77
N GLN A 56 -6.06 8.52 23.72
CA GLN A 56 -7.01 8.85 24.78
C GLN A 56 -8.44 9.20 24.32
N LYS A 57 -8.70 9.41 23.02
CA LYS A 57 -10.03 9.76 22.49
C LYS A 57 -10.78 8.56 21.94
N LEU A 58 -12.07 8.49 22.24
CA LEU A 58 -12.93 7.43 21.72
C LEU A 58 -13.29 7.70 20.26
N GLN A 59 -13.39 6.66 19.47
CA GLN A 59 -13.64 6.74 18.04
C GLN A 59 -15.08 6.30 17.71
N ILE A 60 -15.79 7.13 16.95
CA ILE A 60 -17.08 6.81 16.36
C ILE A 60 -16.87 6.52 14.87
N PHE A 61 -17.26 5.33 14.44
CA PHE A 61 -17.12 4.91 13.05
C PHE A 61 -18.40 5.08 12.26
N LYS A 62 -18.29 5.55 11.02
CA LYS A 62 -19.44 5.78 10.14
C LYS A 62 -19.23 5.15 8.76
N ASP A 63 -20.30 4.65 8.16
CA ASP A 63 -20.32 4.20 6.78
C ASP A 63 -20.37 5.38 5.79
N VAL A 64 -20.53 5.10 4.49
CA VAL A 64 -20.60 6.13 3.44
C VAL A 64 -21.88 6.97 3.50
N LYS A 65 -22.90 6.50 4.23
CA LYS A 65 -24.18 7.19 4.45
C LYS A 65 -24.19 7.97 5.76
N GLY A 66 -23.10 7.98 6.52
CA GLY A 66 -23.00 8.60 7.83
C GLY A 66 -23.61 7.78 8.97
N GLN A 67 -24.03 6.53 8.72
CA GLN A 67 -24.60 5.65 9.74
C GLN A 67 -23.49 5.06 10.59
N ARG A 68 -23.73 4.95 11.91
CA ARG A 68 -22.75 4.37 12.83
C ARG A 68 -22.55 2.88 12.53
N VAL A 69 -21.29 2.48 12.40
CA VAL A 69 -20.86 1.09 12.22
C VAL A 69 -20.01 0.64 13.40
N TYR A 70 -19.94 -0.67 13.62
CA TYR A 70 -19.40 -1.25 14.84
C TYR A 70 -18.31 -2.28 14.55
N PRO A 71 -17.41 -2.55 15.52
CA PRO A 71 -16.45 -3.63 15.41
C PRO A 71 -17.13 -4.98 15.15
N ILE A 72 -16.47 -5.84 14.38
CA ILE A 72 -16.91 -7.22 14.15
C ILE A 72 -15.89 -8.17 14.75
N VAL A 73 -16.34 -9.18 15.50
CA VAL A 73 -15.48 -10.23 16.03
C VAL A 73 -15.72 -11.53 15.26
N TYR A 74 -14.64 -12.07 14.71
CA TYR A 74 -14.61 -13.36 14.02
C TYR A 74 -13.33 -14.11 14.40
N ASN A 75 -13.47 -15.38 14.80
CA ASN A 75 -12.36 -16.25 15.23
C ASN A 75 -11.40 -15.55 16.21
N GLY A 76 -11.95 -14.88 17.23
CA GLY A 76 -11.15 -14.17 18.25
C GLY A 76 -10.46 -12.90 17.79
N ASN A 77 -10.62 -12.47 16.54
CA ASN A 77 -10.05 -11.25 16.00
C ASN A 77 -11.13 -10.16 15.88
N THR A 78 -10.79 -8.95 16.30
CA THR A 78 -11.63 -7.76 16.15
C THR A 78 -11.30 -7.06 14.85
N TYR A 79 -12.33 -6.71 14.08
CA TYR A 79 -12.24 -6.11 12.75
C TYR A 79 -12.89 -4.74 12.75
N LEU A 80 -12.26 -3.79 12.05
CA LEU A 80 -12.79 -2.45 11.81
C LEU A 80 -12.94 -2.15 10.31
N PRO A 81 -13.89 -1.29 9.92
CA PRO A 81 -14.02 -0.85 8.54
C PRO A 81 -12.72 -0.19 8.06
N VAL A 82 -12.28 -0.51 6.85
CA VAL A 82 -11.02 0.01 6.30
C VAL A 82 -10.99 1.53 6.18
N ARG A 83 -12.14 2.15 5.89
CA ARG A 83 -12.27 3.62 5.84
C ARG A 83 -12.06 4.27 7.22
N ALA A 84 -12.57 3.62 8.27
CA ALA A 84 -12.37 4.09 9.64
C ALA A 84 -10.91 4.00 10.04
N ILE A 85 -10.25 2.89 9.70
CA ILE A 85 -8.82 2.69 9.90
C ILE A 85 -8.01 3.78 9.20
N SER A 86 -8.24 3.99 7.90
CA SER A 86 -7.53 5.00 7.14
C SER A 86 -7.77 6.41 7.70
N ALA A 87 -9.00 6.72 8.14
CA ALA A 87 -9.31 8.00 8.79
C ALA A 87 -8.59 8.17 10.15
N MET A 88 -8.47 7.11 10.95
CA MET A 88 -7.70 7.13 12.20
C MET A 88 -6.21 7.39 11.97
N MET A 89 -5.67 6.95 10.84
CA MET A 89 -4.28 7.17 10.45
C MET A 89 -4.05 8.52 9.75
N ASP A 90 -5.11 9.29 9.47
CA ASP A 90 -5.10 10.44 8.55
C ASP A 90 -4.50 10.11 7.16
N GLU A 91 -4.77 8.90 6.66
CA GLU A 91 -4.26 8.42 5.38
C GLU A 91 -5.38 8.29 4.34
N ASP A 92 -5.10 8.53 3.06
CA ASP A 92 -6.09 8.31 2.01
C ASP A 92 -6.48 6.83 1.90
N VAL A 93 -7.67 6.55 1.36
CA VAL A 93 -8.08 5.19 0.99
C VAL A 93 -8.63 5.19 -0.42
N GLN A 94 -8.34 4.15 -1.19
CA GLN A 94 -8.92 3.96 -2.52
C GLN A 94 -9.23 2.48 -2.77
N TRP A 95 -10.42 2.19 -3.28
CA TRP A 95 -10.78 0.86 -3.77
C TRP A 95 -10.60 0.75 -5.29
N ASP A 96 -9.83 -0.25 -5.74
CA ASP A 96 -9.81 -0.69 -7.13
C ASP A 96 -10.63 -1.97 -7.32
N ASN A 97 -11.77 -1.83 -7.99
CA ASN A 97 -12.68 -2.95 -8.22
C ASN A 97 -12.15 -3.98 -9.22
N TYR A 98 -11.22 -3.62 -10.10
CA TYR A 98 -10.69 -4.56 -11.09
C TYR A 98 -9.74 -5.58 -10.44
N SER A 99 -8.72 -5.09 -9.73
CA SER A 99 -7.74 -5.92 -9.02
C SER A 99 -8.23 -6.42 -7.66
N LYS A 100 -9.36 -5.92 -7.17
CA LYS A 100 -9.88 -6.15 -5.81
C LYS A 100 -8.87 -5.68 -4.75
N THR A 101 -8.31 -4.49 -4.93
CA THR A 101 -7.26 -3.94 -4.07
C THR A 101 -7.75 -2.73 -3.30
N VAL A 102 -7.49 -2.70 -2.00
CA VAL A 102 -7.61 -1.49 -1.18
C VAL A 102 -6.23 -0.88 -1.02
N TYR A 103 -6.08 0.37 -1.43
CA TYR A 103 -4.89 1.19 -1.21
C TYR A 103 -5.13 2.10 -0.01
N ILE A 104 -4.21 2.12 0.94
CA ILE A 104 -4.20 2.98 2.12
C ILE A 104 -2.91 3.81 2.10
N GLY A 105 -3.02 5.11 2.37
CA GLY A 105 -1.91 6.05 2.29
C GLY A 105 -1.64 6.47 0.85
N LYS A 106 -0.56 5.97 0.22
CA LYS A 106 -0.39 6.17 -1.23
C LYS A 106 -1.51 5.46 -1.98
N THR A 107 -2.18 6.19 -2.86
CA THR A 107 -3.26 5.66 -3.71
C THR A 107 -2.95 5.90 -5.18
N LEU A 108 -3.66 5.20 -6.09
CA LEU A 108 -3.46 5.40 -7.53
C LEU A 108 -3.77 6.83 -7.97
N ASN A 109 -4.67 7.52 -7.27
CA ASN A 109 -5.02 8.91 -7.54
C ASN A 109 -4.12 9.92 -6.78
N ASN A 110 -3.51 9.50 -5.68
CA ASN A 110 -2.61 10.31 -4.86
C ASN A 110 -1.34 9.51 -4.46
N PRO A 111 -0.44 9.22 -5.42
CA PRO A 111 0.72 8.35 -5.17
C PRO A 111 1.76 8.97 -4.22
N ASN A 112 1.74 10.29 -4.02
CA ASN A 112 2.73 11.00 -3.20
C ASN A 112 2.13 11.58 -1.90
N LYS A 113 0.92 11.12 -1.50
CA LYS A 113 0.19 11.66 -0.33
C LYS A 113 0.08 13.19 -0.32
N SER A 114 -0.11 13.81 -1.50
CA SER A 114 -0.25 15.26 -1.59
C SER A 114 -1.49 15.71 -0.81
N LYS A 115 -1.31 16.64 0.14
CA LYS A 115 -2.42 17.21 0.93
C LYS A 115 -3.50 17.88 0.09
N VAL A 116 -3.15 18.35 -1.11
CA VAL A 116 -4.08 19.01 -2.05
C VAL A 116 -4.94 18.00 -2.83
N LYS A 117 -4.49 16.74 -2.95
CA LYS A 117 -5.16 15.68 -3.72
C LYS A 117 -5.77 14.59 -2.84
N LYS A 118 -5.88 14.81 -1.51
CA LYS A 118 -6.59 13.86 -0.64
C LYS A 118 -7.99 13.61 -1.18
N ASN A 119 -8.37 12.35 -1.27
CA ASN A 119 -9.72 12.00 -1.67
C ASN A 119 -10.65 12.09 -0.45
N ASP A 120 -11.93 12.39 -0.67
CA ASP A 120 -12.90 12.45 0.41
C ASP A 120 -13.45 11.04 0.77
N GLU A 121 -12.82 9.94 0.30
CA GLU A 121 -13.38 8.60 0.46
C GLU A 121 -13.48 8.17 1.93
N ASN A 122 -12.52 8.51 2.79
CA ASN A 122 -12.55 8.19 4.23
C ASN A 122 -13.09 9.34 5.10
N LYS A 123 -13.51 10.46 4.51
CA LYS A 123 -13.94 11.64 5.26
C LYS A 123 -15.10 11.32 6.20
N GLY A 124 -14.92 11.65 7.48
CA GLY A 124 -15.90 11.40 8.53
C GLY A 124 -16.11 9.92 8.87
N ALA A 125 -15.31 9.00 8.33
CA ALA A 125 -15.42 7.57 8.61
C ALA A 125 -14.96 7.21 10.03
N ALA A 126 -14.07 8.01 10.63
CA ALA A 126 -13.75 7.98 12.05
C ALA A 126 -13.85 9.41 12.61
N GLN A 127 -14.50 9.53 13.77
CA GLN A 127 -14.62 10.78 14.51
C GLN A 127 -14.11 10.56 15.93
N SER A 128 -13.06 11.27 16.30
CA SER A 128 -12.56 11.30 17.67
C SER A 128 -13.46 12.16 18.54
N VAL A 129 -13.90 11.62 19.67
CA VAL A 129 -14.71 12.29 20.68
C VAL A 129 -14.11 12.10 22.06
N GLU A 130 -14.35 13.06 22.95
CA GLU A 130 -13.95 12.90 24.34
C GLU A 130 -14.77 11.80 25.02
N PRO A 131 -14.22 11.09 26.03
CA PRO A 131 -14.93 10.02 26.72
C PRO A 131 -16.30 10.43 27.28
N SER A 132 -16.45 11.69 27.72
CA SER A 132 -17.72 12.24 28.21
C SER A 132 -18.82 12.31 27.16
N ASP A 133 -18.44 12.46 25.89
CA ASP A 133 -19.36 12.68 24.77
C ASP A 133 -19.68 11.37 24.02
N TYR A 134 -19.02 10.27 24.40
CA TYR A 134 -19.19 8.99 23.76
C TYR A 134 -20.46 8.28 24.26
N LEU A 135 -21.47 8.26 23.40
CA LEU A 135 -22.67 7.46 23.63
C LEU A 135 -22.38 5.98 23.34
N LYS A 136 -22.12 5.19 24.37
CA LYS A 136 -21.94 3.75 24.24
C LYS A 136 -23.29 3.07 23.92
N PRO A 137 -23.40 2.31 22.81
CA PRO A 137 -24.62 1.56 22.50
C PRO A 137 -24.98 0.58 23.62
N THR A 138 -26.28 0.46 23.92
CA THR A 138 -26.80 -0.41 24.98
C THR A 138 -27.30 -1.76 24.48
N TRP A 139 -27.43 -1.95 23.17
CA TRP A 139 -27.87 -3.22 22.59
C TRP A 139 -26.72 -4.21 22.46
N LYS A 140 -27.06 -5.50 22.63
CA LYS A 140 -26.09 -6.61 22.69
C LYS A 140 -25.60 -7.02 21.31
N SER A 141 -24.51 -7.78 21.30
CA SER A 141 -23.92 -8.33 20.08
C SER A 141 -24.94 -9.07 19.22
N ALA A 142 -24.87 -8.86 17.91
CA ALA A 142 -25.73 -9.55 16.95
C ALA A 142 -24.90 -10.48 16.07
N GLN A 143 -25.44 -11.65 15.75
CA GLN A 143 -24.88 -12.50 14.70
C GLN A 143 -25.11 -11.86 13.33
N ALA A 144 -24.09 -11.89 12.51
CA ALA A 144 -24.12 -11.38 11.15
C ALA A 144 -23.45 -12.38 10.21
N THR A 145 -24.01 -12.53 9.01
CA THR A 145 -23.33 -13.26 7.94
C THR A 145 -22.33 -12.33 7.26
N VAL A 146 -21.05 -12.67 7.34
CA VAL A 146 -19.96 -11.91 6.69
C VAL A 146 -19.30 -12.77 5.61
N GLN A 147 -18.61 -12.13 4.67
CA GLN A 147 -17.84 -12.81 3.64
C GLN A 147 -16.35 -12.66 3.91
N ILE A 148 -15.64 -13.76 4.15
CA ILE A 148 -14.17 -13.75 4.14
C ILE A 148 -13.73 -13.59 2.69
N ARG A 149 -12.78 -12.69 2.43
CA ARG A 149 -12.33 -12.32 1.09
C ARG A 149 -10.81 -12.47 0.94
N PRO A 150 -10.31 -13.71 0.74
CA PRO A 150 -8.90 -13.95 0.45
C PRO A 150 -8.44 -13.34 -0.89
N ASP A 151 -9.38 -13.01 -1.75
CA ASP A 151 -9.16 -12.38 -3.04
C ASP A 151 -8.87 -10.87 -2.94
N ILE A 152 -9.25 -10.22 -1.83
CA ILE A 152 -8.98 -8.80 -1.60
C ILE A 152 -7.52 -8.61 -1.17
N THR A 153 -6.80 -7.77 -1.89
CA THR A 153 -5.44 -7.34 -1.54
C THR A 153 -5.51 -6.04 -0.76
N ILE A 154 -4.72 -5.91 0.31
CA ILE A 154 -4.54 -4.64 1.02
C ILE A 154 -3.11 -4.15 0.78
N MET A 155 -2.99 -2.90 0.36
CA MET A 155 -1.73 -2.20 0.17
C MET A 155 -1.69 -0.98 1.09
N TYR A 156 -0.60 -0.83 1.82
CA TYR A 156 -0.28 0.37 2.57
C TYR A 156 0.96 0.98 1.94
N ASP A 157 0.88 2.19 1.41
CA ASP A 157 1.97 2.85 0.68
C ASP A 157 2.57 1.99 -0.44
N PHE A 158 1.67 1.36 -1.22
CA PHE A 158 1.99 0.38 -2.26
C PHE A 158 2.74 -0.88 -1.79
N GLU A 159 2.88 -1.09 -0.48
CA GLU A 159 3.38 -2.34 0.11
C GLU A 159 2.24 -3.29 0.45
N ILE A 160 2.34 -4.53 -0.03
CA ILE A 160 1.33 -5.56 0.21
C ILE A 160 1.35 -5.97 1.68
N GLN A 161 0.19 -5.84 2.33
CA GLN A 161 0.02 -6.21 3.72
C GLN A 161 -0.46 -7.65 3.87
N LYS A 162 0.24 -8.42 4.71
CA LYS A 162 -0.08 -9.82 5.01
C LYS A 162 -0.36 -9.98 6.50
N PHE A 163 -1.64 -9.95 6.83
CA PHE A 163 -2.09 -10.02 8.22
C PHE A 163 -1.97 -11.42 8.80
N LYS A 164 -1.59 -11.49 10.08
CA LYS A 164 -1.50 -12.72 10.85
C LYS A 164 -2.21 -12.58 12.19
N ASP A 165 -2.69 -13.70 12.71
CA ASP A 165 -3.18 -13.77 14.10
C ASP A 165 -2.01 -13.90 15.09
N ILE A 166 -2.33 -13.95 16.38
CA ILE A 166 -1.36 -14.14 17.47
C ILE A 166 -0.60 -15.47 17.37
N SER A 167 -1.16 -16.45 16.67
CA SER A 167 -0.57 -17.76 16.42
C SER A 167 0.25 -17.81 15.12
N GLY A 168 0.34 -16.69 14.38
CA GLY A 168 1.05 -16.59 13.11
C GLY A 168 0.27 -17.06 11.88
N ASN A 169 -0.99 -17.47 12.03
CA ASN A 169 -1.84 -17.91 10.93
C ASN A 169 -2.29 -16.74 10.08
N ARG A 170 -2.42 -16.95 8.77
CA ARG A 170 -2.86 -15.91 7.83
C ARG A 170 -4.31 -15.50 8.12
N ILE A 171 -4.55 -14.19 8.30
CA ILE A 171 -5.88 -13.58 8.38
C ILE A 171 -6.20 -12.87 7.06
N TYR A 172 -7.46 -12.94 6.64
CA TYR A 172 -7.98 -12.26 5.44
C TYR A 172 -8.97 -11.15 5.79
N PRO A 173 -9.12 -10.14 4.90
CA PRO A 173 -10.20 -9.16 4.99
C PRO A 173 -11.58 -9.84 5.01
N LEU A 174 -12.55 -9.17 5.65
CA LEU A 174 -13.95 -9.54 5.57
C LEU A 174 -14.77 -8.44 4.90
N VAL A 175 -15.90 -8.80 4.29
CA VAL A 175 -16.89 -7.87 3.77
C VAL A 175 -18.20 -8.07 4.50
N TYR A 176 -18.74 -6.98 5.03
CA TYR A 176 -20.03 -6.90 5.70
C TYR A 176 -20.77 -5.64 5.26
N GLU A 177 -22.03 -5.79 4.83
CA GLU A 177 -22.88 -4.68 4.34
C GLU A 177 -22.18 -3.78 3.29
N GLY A 178 -21.40 -4.40 2.40
CA GLY A 178 -20.66 -3.68 1.34
C GLY A 178 -19.40 -2.97 1.81
N SER A 179 -19.06 -3.01 3.10
CA SER A 179 -17.82 -2.45 3.65
C SER A 179 -16.78 -3.55 3.86
N THR A 180 -15.52 -3.25 3.50
CA THR A 180 -14.36 -4.11 3.79
C THR A 180 -13.86 -3.81 5.20
N TYR A 181 -13.61 -4.84 5.99
CA TYR A 181 -13.03 -4.72 7.33
C TYR A 181 -11.69 -5.46 7.43
N LEU A 182 -10.79 -4.89 8.22
CA LEU A 182 -9.45 -5.42 8.50
C LEU A 182 -9.28 -5.72 9.99
N PRO A 183 -8.43 -6.71 10.34
CA PRO A 183 -8.12 -7.01 11.73
C PRO A 183 -7.38 -5.82 12.37
N ILE A 184 -7.88 -5.35 13.52
CA ILE A 184 -7.39 -4.13 14.19
C ILE A 184 -5.93 -4.23 14.65
N ARG A 185 -5.46 -5.44 15.01
CA ARG A 185 -4.06 -5.66 15.41
C ARG A 185 -3.09 -5.38 14.26
N SER A 186 -3.47 -5.69 13.03
CA SER A 186 -2.64 -5.36 11.88
C SER A 186 -2.59 -3.86 11.59
N VAL A 187 -3.57 -3.10 12.08
CA VAL A 187 -3.58 -1.65 11.96
C VAL A 187 -2.67 -1.01 12.98
N SER A 188 -2.64 -1.51 14.21
CA SER A 188 -1.71 -1.02 15.23
C SER A 188 -0.25 -1.23 14.80
N GLU A 189 0.04 -2.36 14.13
CA GLU A 189 1.34 -2.60 13.47
C GLU A 189 1.66 -1.53 12.40
N LEU A 190 0.69 -1.16 11.56
CA LEU A 190 0.87 -0.10 10.55
C LEU A 190 1.08 1.29 11.19
N MET A 191 0.45 1.54 12.34
CA MET A 191 0.59 2.79 13.09
C MET A 191 1.84 2.83 13.96
N ASN A 192 2.58 1.72 14.07
CA ASN A 192 3.64 1.54 15.07
C ASN A 192 3.17 1.82 16.51
N GLU A 193 1.89 1.55 16.79
CA GLU A 193 1.26 1.77 18.08
C GLU A 193 0.99 0.44 18.78
N GLU A 194 1.07 0.46 20.11
CA GLU A 194 0.66 -0.69 20.92
C GLU A 194 -0.86 -0.75 21.03
N ILE A 195 -1.37 -1.98 21.07
CA ILE A 195 -2.79 -2.28 21.23
C ILE A 195 -3.03 -3.04 22.52
N GLN A 196 -3.96 -2.55 23.34
CA GLN A 196 -4.36 -3.16 24.60
C GLN A 196 -5.87 -3.40 24.60
N TRP A 197 -6.29 -4.47 25.27
CA TRP A 197 -7.70 -4.74 25.51
C TRP A 197 -8.06 -4.41 26.95
N ASP A 198 -8.93 -3.41 27.14
CA ASP A 198 -9.55 -3.12 28.41
C ASP A 198 -10.84 -3.94 28.54
N ASP A 199 -10.77 -5.01 29.34
CA ASP A 199 -11.89 -5.91 29.53
C ASP A 199 -13.02 -5.30 30.37
N LEU A 200 -12.71 -4.36 31.28
CA LEU A 200 -13.72 -3.71 32.12
C LEU A 200 -14.61 -2.82 31.27
N ASN A 201 -14.00 -2.00 30.41
CA ASN A 201 -14.73 -1.06 29.55
C ASN A 201 -15.10 -1.65 28.19
N LYS A 202 -14.65 -2.88 27.86
CA LYS A 202 -14.77 -3.49 26.54
C LYS A 202 -14.23 -2.56 25.45
N THR A 203 -13.05 -2.03 25.68
CA THR A 203 -12.43 -1.01 24.84
C THR A 203 -11.11 -1.53 24.28
N VAL A 204 -10.93 -1.39 22.97
CA VAL A 204 -9.61 -1.50 22.36
C VAL A 204 -8.90 -0.16 22.54
N VAL A 205 -7.76 -0.16 23.23
CA VAL A 205 -6.92 1.03 23.43
C VAL A 205 -5.73 0.96 22.49
N ILE A 206 -5.55 1.98 21.65
CA ILE A 206 -4.45 2.12 20.70
C ILE A 206 -3.67 3.39 21.06
N GLY A 207 -2.36 3.21 21.23
CA GLY A 207 -1.44 4.27 21.63
C GLY A 207 -1.48 4.59 23.12
N GLN A 208 -0.30 4.88 23.68
CA GLN A 208 -0.06 5.36 25.04
C GLN A 208 0.94 6.53 24.94
N GLU A 209 0.90 7.48 25.86
CA GLU A 209 1.91 8.53 25.95
C GLU A 209 3.26 7.89 26.31
N LYS A 210 4.08 7.57 25.31
CA LYS A 210 5.46 7.13 25.53
C LYS A 210 6.31 8.36 25.78
N GLU A 211 6.89 8.46 26.97
CA GLU A 211 8.14 9.20 27.16
C GLU A 211 9.18 8.54 26.24
N THR A 212 9.56 9.26 25.18
CA THR A 212 10.49 8.78 24.16
C THR A 212 11.89 8.66 24.75
N SER A 213 12.23 7.50 25.30
CA SER A 213 13.64 7.08 25.41
C SER A 213 14.03 6.30 24.16
N GLU A 214 14.13 6.97 23.01
CA GLU A 214 14.84 6.40 21.87
C GLU A 214 16.34 6.63 22.07
N SER A 215 17.06 5.56 22.41
CA SER A 215 18.49 5.50 22.14
C SER A 215 18.67 5.43 20.61
N GLN A 216 18.64 6.59 19.95
CA GLN A 216 18.97 6.69 18.53
C GLN A 216 20.43 6.31 18.36
N LYS A 217 20.71 5.20 17.65
CA LYS A 217 22.02 5.01 17.04
C LYS A 217 22.23 6.21 16.12
N GLU A 218 23.30 6.97 16.32
CA GLU A 218 23.63 8.09 15.43
C GLU A 218 23.82 7.57 14.01
N GLU A 219 22.84 7.84 13.14
CA GLU A 219 22.91 7.48 11.73
C GLU A 219 23.98 8.31 11.02
N THR A 220 24.81 7.64 10.22
CA THR A 220 25.83 8.31 9.39
C THR A 220 25.17 9.19 8.33
N ILE A 221 25.91 10.19 7.84
CA ILE A 221 25.45 11.05 6.72
C ILE A 221 25.17 10.21 5.47
N TYR A 222 25.91 9.11 5.26
CA TYR A 222 25.73 8.21 4.13
C TYR A 222 24.44 7.40 4.25
N THR A 223 24.14 6.88 5.44
CA THR A 223 22.89 6.15 5.71
C THR A 223 21.69 7.04 5.46
N LYS A 224 21.70 8.28 6.00
CA LYS A 224 20.64 9.26 5.74
C LYS A 224 20.46 9.53 4.25
N ARG A 225 21.56 9.75 3.53
CA ARG A 225 21.51 10.02 2.09
C ARG A 225 20.97 8.82 1.30
N LEU A 226 21.39 7.60 1.62
CA LEU A 226 20.88 6.38 0.99
C LEU A 226 19.38 6.19 1.24
N LYS A 227 18.90 6.50 2.45
CA LYS A 227 17.46 6.48 2.78
C LYS A 227 16.68 7.49 1.93
N THR A 228 17.14 8.74 1.85
CA THR A 228 16.50 9.77 1.01
C THR A 228 16.44 9.36 -0.46
N GLU A 229 17.56 8.93 -1.05
CA GLU A 229 17.57 8.52 -2.46
C GLU A 229 16.72 7.27 -2.72
N LEU A 230 16.59 6.36 -1.75
CA LEU A 230 15.66 5.23 -1.85
C LEU A 230 14.21 5.71 -1.85
N GLU A 231 13.86 6.64 -0.96
CA GLU A 231 12.52 7.24 -0.90
C GLU A 231 12.17 7.95 -2.22
N ASP A 232 13.10 8.72 -2.78
CA ASP A 232 12.93 9.40 -4.07
C ASP A 232 12.73 8.38 -5.21
N ALA A 233 13.47 7.26 -5.20
CA ALA A 233 13.32 6.20 -6.22
C ALA A 233 11.94 5.51 -6.14
N ILE A 234 11.50 5.23 -4.91
CA ILE A 234 10.18 4.65 -4.65
C ILE A 234 9.08 5.63 -5.10
N GLU A 235 9.22 6.91 -4.76
CA GLU A 235 8.25 7.93 -5.17
C GLU A 235 8.15 8.02 -6.70
N LEU A 236 9.28 8.04 -7.40
CA LEU A 236 9.28 8.09 -8.86
C LEU A 236 8.59 6.88 -9.50
N TYR A 237 8.82 5.68 -8.96
CA TYR A 237 8.15 4.46 -9.39
C TYR A 237 6.63 4.51 -9.14
N ASP A 238 6.21 5.00 -7.98
CA ASP A 238 4.80 5.14 -7.61
C ASP A 238 4.07 6.15 -8.50
N GLN A 239 4.73 7.27 -8.82
CA GLN A 239 4.22 8.28 -9.76
C GLN A 239 4.04 7.70 -11.17
N ALA A 240 5.00 6.90 -11.63
CA ALA A 240 4.91 6.23 -12.93
C ALA A 240 3.69 5.31 -13.01
N ASN A 241 3.45 4.52 -11.95
CA ASN A 241 2.26 3.66 -11.85
C ASN A 241 0.95 4.45 -11.92
N ALA A 242 0.84 5.58 -11.21
CA ALA A 242 -0.32 6.45 -11.30
C ALA A 242 -0.52 7.02 -12.72
N LYS A 243 0.57 7.45 -13.38
CA LYS A 243 0.52 7.96 -14.77
C LYS A 243 0.08 6.89 -15.77
N ILE A 244 0.48 5.64 -15.59
CA ILE A 244 -0.01 4.50 -16.40
C ILE A 244 -1.53 4.36 -16.29
N VAL A 245 -2.07 4.39 -15.07
CA VAL A 245 -3.52 4.30 -14.85
C VAL A 245 -4.24 5.46 -15.53
N ASN A 246 -3.70 6.68 -15.43
CA ASN A 246 -4.29 7.86 -16.07
C ASN A 246 -4.23 7.81 -17.60
N LEU A 247 -3.11 7.34 -18.17
CA LEU A 247 -2.97 7.12 -19.61
C LEU A 247 -3.99 6.10 -20.15
N GLN A 248 -4.31 5.07 -19.36
CA GLN A 248 -5.32 4.07 -19.71
C GLN A 248 -6.74 4.59 -19.64
N LYS A 249 -7.07 5.41 -18.63
CA LYS A 249 -8.41 5.96 -18.43
C LYS A 249 -8.72 7.09 -19.41
N SER A 250 -7.73 7.85 -19.83
CA SER A 250 -7.94 9.01 -20.70
C SER A 250 -8.25 8.60 -22.14
N THR A 251 -9.32 9.16 -22.69
CA THR A 251 -9.65 9.10 -24.13
C THR A 251 -9.22 10.37 -24.87
N ASP A 252 -8.82 11.41 -24.15
CA ASP A 252 -8.42 12.70 -24.72
C ASP A 252 -6.96 12.68 -25.15
N SER A 253 -6.72 12.92 -26.44
CA SER A 253 -5.39 12.98 -27.03
C SER A 253 -4.52 14.09 -26.41
N ALA A 254 -5.08 15.25 -26.07
CA ALA A 254 -4.33 16.35 -25.48
C ALA A 254 -3.82 15.99 -24.07
N MET A 255 -4.69 15.39 -23.25
CA MET A 255 -4.30 14.90 -21.92
C MET A 255 -3.24 13.80 -22.01
N LYS A 256 -3.29 12.92 -23.02
CA LYS A 256 -2.25 11.91 -23.23
C LYS A 256 -0.90 12.50 -23.61
N VAL A 257 -0.88 13.59 -24.39
CA VAL A 257 0.36 14.32 -24.69
C VAL A 257 0.94 14.93 -23.41
N MET A 258 0.12 15.59 -22.59
CA MET A 258 0.58 16.14 -21.31
C MET A 258 1.13 15.05 -20.35
N LEU A 259 0.50 13.87 -20.33
CA LEU A 259 0.99 12.74 -19.56
C LEU A 259 2.33 12.21 -20.10
N ALA A 260 2.49 12.14 -21.43
CA ALA A 260 3.76 11.75 -22.04
C ALA A 260 4.89 12.73 -21.67
N ASP A 261 4.66 14.04 -21.79
CA ASP A 261 5.65 15.07 -21.40
C ASP A 261 5.98 15.02 -19.90
N SER A 262 4.99 14.69 -19.07
CA SER A 262 5.20 14.48 -17.64
C SER A 262 6.02 13.21 -17.33
N ILE A 263 5.96 12.19 -18.17
CA ILE A 263 6.82 10.99 -18.05
C ILE A 263 8.23 11.30 -18.55
N SER A 264 8.39 12.11 -19.59
CA SER A 264 9.71 12.60 -20.02
C SER A 264 10.43 13.37 -18.91
N ALA A 265 9.69 14.10 -18.07
CA ALA A 265 10.26 14.72 -16.88
C ALA A 265 10.75 13.67 -15.86
N ASP A 266 9.99 12.60 -15.63
CA ASP A 266 10.39 11.51 -14.74
C ASP A 266 11.64 10.78 -15.24
N VAL A 267 11.77 10.56 -16.56
CA VAL A 267 12.96 9.97 -17.17
C VAL A 267 14.20 10.79 -16.81
N ARG A 268 14.14 12.12 -16.95
CA ARG A 268 15.25 13.01 -16.57
C ARG A 268 15.55 12.93 -15.07
N THR A 269 14.53 12.84 -14.23
CA THR A 269 14.71 12.66 -12.78
C THR A 269 15.43 11.34 -12.49
N ALA A 270 15.03 10.23 -13.12
CA ALA A 270 15.68 8.93 -12.96
C ALA A 270 17.15 8.96 -13.42
N GLU A 271 17.44 9.60 -14.56
CA GLU A 271 18.82 9.79 -15.04
C GLU A 271 19.68 10.55 -14.01
N GLN A 272 19.16 11.66 -13.47
CA GLN A 272 19.86 12.44 -12.44
C GLN A 272 20.07 11.64 -11.15
N GLN A 273 19.10 10.82 -10.77
CA GLN A 273 19.19 9.96 -9.61
C GLN A 273 20.28 8.89 -9.78
N THR A 274 20.32 8.21 -10.93
CA THR A 274 21.37 7.25 -11.29
C THR A 274 22.76 7.90 -11.17
N ILE A 275 22.93 9.13 -11.70
CA ILE A 275 24.18 9.89 -11.60
C ILE A 275 24.51 10.22 -10.13
N THR A 276 23.53 10.69 -9.37
CA THR A 276 23.70 11.10 -7.97
C THR A 276 24.15 9.93 -7.11
N ILE A 277 23.49 8.78 -7.22
CA ILE A 277 23.84 7.56 -6.49
C ILE A 277 25.25 7.07 -6.89
N ASN A 278 25.58 7.08 -8.18
CA ASN A 278 26.90 6.64 -8.64
C ASN A 278 28.03 7.56 -8.15
N SER A 279 27.76 8.85 -8.00
CA SER A 279 28.73 9.86 -7.57
C SER A 279 29.08 9.81 -6.07
N MET A 280 28.34 9.05 -5.25
CA MET A 280 28.60 8.99 -3.81
C MET A 280 29.95 8.30 -3.52
N LYS A 281 30.73 8.92 -2.63
CA LYS A 281 32.10 8.49 -2.30
C LYS A 281 32.14 7.19 -1.50
N ARG A 282 32.30 6.07 -2.20
CA ARG A 282 32.46 4.71 -1.62
C ARG A 282 33.57 4.59 -0.58
N SER A 283 34.67 5.32 -0.74
CA SER A 283 35.85 5.24 0.14
C SER A 283 35.60 5.65 1.59
N LYS A 284 34.47 6.30 1.87
CA LYS A 284 34.08 6.76 3.22
C LYS A 284 32.91 5.96 3.79
N MET A 285 32.47 4.93 3.09
CA MET A 285 31.32 4.10 3.43
C MET A 285 31.80 2.75 3.98
N THR A 286 31.09 2.24 4.98
CA THR A 286 31.20 0.87 5.47
C THR A 286 30.84 -0.14 4.37
N GLU A 287 31.23 -1.40 4.53
CA GLU A 287 30.89 -2.46 3.57
C GLU A 287 29.37 -2.61 3.37
N ASN A 288 28.60 -2.50 4.45
CA ASN A 288 27.13 -2.55 4.40
C ASN A 288 26.55 -1.35 3.63
N GLU A 289 27.06 -0.15 3.85
CA GLU A 289 26.65 1.05 3.12
C GLU A 289 27.00 0.94 1.63
N GLN A 290 28.18 0.40 1.29
CA GLN A 290 28.57 0.17 -0.10
C GLN A 290 27.67 -0.86 -0.79
N ALA A 291 27.30 -1.94 -0.09
CA ALA A 291 26.35 -2.92 -0.60
C ALA A 291 24.96 -2.31 -0.83
N ALA A 292 24.48 -1.50 0.11
CA ALA A 292 23.23 -0.75 0.01
C ALA A 292 23.25 0.23 -1.17
N GLN A 293 24.33 1.01 -1.33
CA GLN A 293 24.52 1.92 -2.47
C GLN A 293 24.49 1.16 -3.80
N LYS A 294 25.16 0.02 -3.89
CA LYS A 294 25.16 -0.80 -5.12
C LYS A 294 23.75 -1.26 -5.46
N ALA A 295 22.99 -1.78 -4.49
CA ALA A 295 21.63 -2.22 -4.72
C ALA A 295 20.71 -1.06 -5.15
N LEU A 296 20.90 0.12 -4.56
CA LEU A 296 20.17 1.34 -4.93
C LEU A 296 20.54 1.81 -6.34
N TYR A 297 21.82 1.73 -6.73
CA TYR A 297 22.25 2.03 -8.09
C TYR A 297 21.63 1.06 -9.10
N ASP A 298 21.64 -0.24 -8.80
CA ASP A 298 21.02 -1.25 -9.66
C ASP A 298 19.50 -0.98 -9.82
N LEU A 299 18.82 -0.49 -8.77
CA LEU A 299 17.42 -0.03 -8.82
C LEU A 299 17.25 1.20 -9.71
N ALA A 300 18.11 2.21 -9.58
CA ALA A 300 18.00 3.44 -10.37
C ALA A 300 18.14 3.15 -11.87
N GLN A 301 19.11 2.32 -12.26
CA GLN A 301 19.32 1.93 -13.67
C GLN A 301 18.11 1.20 -14.27
N ILE A 302 17.50 0.28 -13.53
CA ILE A 302 16.33 -0.43 -14.07
C ILE A 302 15.10 0.49 -14.10
N SER A 303 14.99 1.43 -13.17
CA SER A 303 13.89 2.40 -13.11
C SER A 303 13.96 3.38 -14.28
N GLU A 304 15.16 3.80 -14.67
CA GLU A 304 15.42 4.58 -15.90
C GLU A 304 14.92 3.84 -17.15
N ASN A 305 15.32 2.57 -17.32
CA ASN A 305 14.87 1.74 -18.45
C ASN A 305 13.35 1.54 -18.45
N TYR A 306 12.76 1.32 -17.27
CA TYR A 306 11.32 1.20 -17.09
C TYR A 306 10.58 2.48 -17.54
N LEU A 307 11.05 3.65 -17.10
CA LEU A 307 10.46 4.94 -17.46
C LEU A 307 10.66 5.28 -18.95
N LEU A 308 11.79 4.94 -19.55
CA LEU A 308 12.03 5.10 -20.99
C LEU A 308 11.04 4.27 -21.84
N VAL A 309 10.77 3.03 -21.43
CA VAL A 309 9.77 2.20 -22.13
C VAL A 309 8.36 2.78 -21.91
N LEU A 310 8.06 3.25 -20.69
CA LEU A 310 6.78 3.91 -20.39
C LEU A 310 6.57 5.18 -21.23
N GLU A 311 7.59 6.02 -21.38
CA GLU A 311 7.58 7.22 -22.20
C GLU A 311 7.23 6.89 -23.66
N ASN A 312 7.90 5.88 -24.22
CA ASN A 312 7.63 5.40 -25.58
C ASN A 312 6.18 4.91 -25.73
N ILE A 313 5.67 4.16 -24.75
CA ILE A 313 4.27 3.73 -24.71
C ILE A 313 3.33 4.94 -24.67
N ALA A 314 3.64 5.96 -23.86
CA ALA A 314 2.82 7.16 -23.72
C ALA A 314 2.71 7.95 -25.03
N TYR A 315 3.82 8.17 -25.73
CA TYR A 315 3.83 8.85 -27.04
C TYR A 315 3.15 8.04 -28.15
N LEU A 316 3.32 6.71 -28.15
CA LEU A 316 2.58 5.85 -29.09
C LEU A 316 1.07 5.90 -28.81
N SER A 317 0.69 5.86 -27.53
CA SER A 317 -0.70 5.94 -27.08
C SER A 317 -1.37 7.29 -27.41
N SER A 318 -0.66 8.41 -27.24
CA SER A 318 -1.15 9.75 -27.59
C SER A 318 -1.36 9.91 -29.10
N SER A 319 -0.52 9.25 -29.90
CA SER A 319 -0.62 9.22 -31.37
C SER A 319 -1.60 8.16 -31.92
N GLY A 320 -2.28 7.41 -31.05
CA GLY A 320 -3.18 6.31 -31.44
C GLY A 320 -2.49 5.10 -32.07
N LYS A 321 -1.16 5.01 -31.97
CA LYS A 321 -0.34 3.92 -32.52
C LYS A 321 -0.38 2.69 -31.61
N ASP A 322 -0.12 1.53 -32.19
CA ASP A 322 0.01 0.29 -31.42
C ASP A 322 1.36 0.24 -30.70
N TYR A 323 1.32 -0.07 -29.41
CA TYR A 323 2.49 -0.21 -28.53
C TYR A 323 2.62 -1.63 -27.98
N SER A 324 1.86 -2.59 -28.52
CA SER A 324 1.86 -3.99 -28.04
C SER A 324 3.25 -4.63 -28.08
N MET A 325 4.14 -4.20 -28.99
CA MET A 325 5.53 -4.67 -29.07
C MET A 325 6.39 -4.31 -27.85
N LEU A 326 6.02 -3.26 -27.11
CA LEU A 326 6.72 -2.81 -25.91
C LEU A 326 6.16 -3.45 -24.63
N SER A 327 5.04 -4.16 -24.72
CA SER A 327 4.33 -4.72 -23.57
C SER A 327 5.22 -5.64 -22.73
N ASP A 328 5.89 -6.59 -23.36
CA ASP A 328 6.69 -7.59 -22.65
C ASP A 328 7.95 -6.95 -22.03
N THR A 329 8.60 -6.05 -22.75
CA THR A 329 9.74 -5.28 -22.23
C THR A 329 9.35 -4.42 -21.04
N PHE A 330 8.22 -3.71 -21.13
CA PHE A 330 7.67 -2.90 -20.05
C PHE A 330 7.41 -3.74 -18.80
N VAL A 331 6.75 -4.88 -18.99
CA VAL A 331 6.43 -5.87 -17.96
C VAL A 331 7.71 -6.35 -17.26
N ASN A 332 8.72 -6.76 -18.03
CA ASN A 332 9.99 -7.24 -17.46
C ASN A 332 10.70 -6.16 -16.63
N PHE A 333 10.81 -4.94 -17.16
CA PHE A 333 11.43 -3.85 -16.40
C PHE A 333 10.64 -3.46 -15.16
N ALA A 334 9.30 -3.51 -15.19
CA ALA A 334 8.48 -3.25 -14.02
C ALA A 334 8.75 -4.27 -12.89
N LEU A 335 8.88 -5.56 -13.23
CA LEU A 335 9.20 -6.63 -12.29
C LEU A 335 10.62 -6.51 -11.75
N ASP A 336 11.58 -6.23 -12.61
CA ASP A 336 12.98 -6.09 -12.20
C ASP A 336 13.17 -4.86 -11.30
N SER A 337 12.49 -3.74 -11.59
CA SER A 337 12.43 -2.57 -10.71
C SER A 337 11.91 -2.93 -9.33
N GLN A 338 10.79 -3.66 -9.25
CA GLN A 338 10.23 -4.06 -7.96
C GLN A 338 11.16 -5.01 -7.19
N SER A 339 11.76 -5.97 -7.88
CA SER A 339 12.73 -6.91 -7.29
C SER A 339 13.93 -6.17 -6.69
N LYS A 340 14.52 -5.25 -7.46
CA LYS A 340 15.67 -4.45 -7.00
C LYS A 340 15.30 -3.46 -5.91
N MET A 341 14.09 -2.90 -5.94
CA MET A 341 13.57 -2.03 -4.89
C MET A 341 13.50 -2.74 -3.55
N ASN A 342 12.99 -3.98 -3.54
CA ASN A 342 12.94 -4.81 -2.33
C ASN A 342 14.34 -5.11 -1.78
N ILE A 343 15.32 -5.39 -2.66
CA ILE A 343 16.71 -5.64 -2.26
C ILE A 343 17.33 -4.36 -1.66
N ALA A 344 17.20 -3.22 -2.34
CA ALA A 344 17.72 -1.94 -1.88
C ALA A 344 17.12 -1.55 -0.53
N ARG A 345 15.79 -1.63 -0.38
CA ARG A 345 15.09 -1.36 0.88
C ARG A 345 15.57 -2.25 2.02
N LYS A 346 15.72 -3.55 1.77
CA LYS A 346 16.21 -4.49 2.79
C LYS A 346 17.60 -4.11 3.29
N LEU A 347 18.52 -3.76 2.39
CA LEU A 347 19.89 -3.41 2.75
C LEU A 347 19.95 -2.06 3.46
N ILE A 348 19.19 -1.08 3.02
CA ILE A 348 19.17 0.28 3.60
C ILE A 348 18.51 0.29 4.99
N ASN A 349 17.45 -0.51 5.20
CA ASN A 349 16.82 -0.64 6.52
C ASN A 349 17.68 -1.40 7.54
N ALA A 350 18.74 -2.09 7.09
CA ALA A 350 19.66 -2.81 7.95
C ALA A 350 20.89 -1.98 8.40
N LEU A 351 21.02 -0.73 7.88
CA LEU A 351 22.00 0.26 8.31
C LEU A 351 21.50 0.97 9.58
#